data_AF-A0A7K2E6V1-F1
#
_entry.id   AF-A0A7K2E6V1-F1
#
_cell.length_a   1.000
_cell.length_b   1.000
_cell.length_c   1.000
_cell.angle_alpha   90.00
_cell.angle_beta   90.00
_cell.angle_gamma   90.00
#
_symmetry.space_group_name_H-M   'P 1'
#
loop_
_entity.id
_entity.type
_entity.pdbx_description
1 polymer ?
#
loop_
_entity_poly.entity_id
_entity_poly.type
_entity_poly.pdbx_seq_one_letter_code
_entity_poly.pdbx_strand_id
1 'polypeptide(L)'
;MVDFDHSANLLKNLGVRVVAGSVDSVERTAELAAGLRLGYVKTVAGLDGVAVARSTGAFIQEGDRTFLHATGWLVDPSGAIVNAVYSTGPIGRFSTNDVLKKVIFEQAKTAG
;
A
#
# COMPACT_ATOMS: atom_id res chain seq x y z
N MET A 1 -2.59 5.45 -4.03
CA MET A 1 -1.20 5.93 -4.20
C MET A 1 -1.18 7.44 -4.36
N VAL A 2 -1.88 8.03 -5.35
CA VAL A 2 -1.96 9.49 -5.50
C VAL A 2 -2.55 10.19 -4.27
N ASP A 3 -3.59 9.60 -3.67
CA ASP A 3 -4.20 10.09 -2.44
C ASP A 3 -3.22 10.13 -1.25
N PHE A 4 -2.35 9.12 -1.15
CA PHE A 4 -1.29 9.05 -0.14
C PHE A 4 -0.22 10.11 -0.38
N ASP A 5 0.15 10.36 -1.63
CA ASP A 5 1.13 11.38 -1.98
C ASP A 5 0.61 12.80 -1.71
N HIS A 6 -0.65 13.08 -2.06
CA HIS A 6 -1.31 14.34 -1.72
C HIS A 6 -1.37 14.60 -0.21
N SER A 7 -1.44 13.54 0.60
CA SER A 7 -1.52 13.63 2.05
C SER A 7 -0.16 13.49 2.75
N ALA A 8 0.95 13.61 2.00
CA ALA A 8 2.30 13.33 2.48
C ALA A 8 2.65 14.05 3.78
N ASN A 9 2.27 15.33 3.94
CA ASN A 9 2.58 16.09 5.14
C ASN A 9 1.89 15.52 6.39
N LEU A 10 0.63 15.09 6.28
CA LEU A 10 -0.09 14.47 7.39
C LEU A 10 0.54 13.12 7.77
N LEU A 11 0.89 12.32 6.77
CA LEU A 11 1.57 11.03 6.98
C LEU A 11 2.95 11.21 7.62
N LYS A 12 3.75 12.18 7.16
CA LYS A 12 5.05 12.53 7.75
C LYS A 12 4.91 12.95 9.21
N ASN A 13 3.95 13.81 9.52
CA ASN A 13 3.71 14.28 10.89
C ASN A 13 3.35 13.13 11.85
N LEU A 14 2.67 12.08 11.34
CA LEU A 14 2.36 10.88 12.11
C LEU A 14 3.44 9.79 12.04
N GLY A 15 4.56 10.03 11.36
CA GLY A 15 5.64 9.06 11.21
C GLY A 15 5.33 7.88 10.28
N VAL A 16 4.31 7.99 9.41
CA VAL A 16 3.84 6.92 8.53
C VAL A 16 4.58 6.95 7.19
N ARG A 17 5.31 5.89 6.87
CA ARG A 17 5.93 5.69 5.56
C ARG A 17 5.03 4.88 4.64
N VAL A 18 5.05 5.18 3.34
CA VAL A 18 4.20 4.50 2.34
C VAL A 18 5.07 3.85 1.27
N VAL A 19 4.81 2.56 1.03
CA VAL A 19 5.45 1.78 -0.04
C VAL A 19 4.36 1.18 -0.94
N ALA A 20 4.51 1.33 -2.24
CA ALA A 20 3.62 0.75 -3.24
C ALA A 20 4.39 -0.24 -4.12
N GLY A 21 3.99 -1.52 -4.06
CA GLY A 21 4.56 -2.58 -4.87
C GLY A 21 3.87 -2.72 -6.22
N SER A 22 4.63 -2.97 -7.28
CA SER A 22 4.15 -3.26 -8.63
C SER A 22 4.83 -4.50 -9.20
N VAL A 23 4.07 -5.27 -9.98
CA VAL A 23 4.58 -6.39 -10.80
C VAL A 23 5.16 -5.89 -12.13
N ASP A 24 4.92 -4.62 -12.49
CA ASP A 24 5.47 -4.01 -13.69
C ASP A 24 7.00 -3.88 -13.61
N SER A 25 7.65 -3.69 -14.76
CA SER A 25 9.09 -3.44 -14.83
C SER A 25 9.48 -2.14 -14.09
N VAL A 26 10.79 -1.99 -13.84
CA VAL A 26 11.35 -0.78 -13.21
C VAL A 26 11.02 0.45 -14.04
N GLU A 27 11.17 0.36 -15.36
CA GLU A 27 10.93 1.45 -16.32
C GLU A 27 9.47 1.87 -16.27
N ARG A 28 8.54 0.92 -16.43
CA ARG A 28 7.10 1.21 -16.43
C ARG A 28 6.60 1.75 -15.09
N THR A 29 7.12 1.23 -13.99
CA THR A 29 6.79 1.73 -12.64
C THR A 29 7.32 3.15 -12.44
N ALA A 30 8.53 3.46 -12.93
CA ALA A 30 9.12 4.79 -12.85
C ALA A 30 8.37 5.80 -13.73
N GLU A 31 8.01 5.44 -14.96
CA GLU A 31 7.19 6.25 -15.86
C GLU A 31 5.83 6.58 -15.23
N LEU A 32 5.17 5.59 -14.62
CA LEU A 32 3.91 5.79 -13.91
C LEU A 32 4.09 6.75 -12.71
N ALA A 33 5.12 6.54 -11.89
CA ALA A 33 5.38 7.38 -10.74
C ALA A 33 5.67 8.84 -11.14
N ALA A 34 6.45 9.04 -12.22
CA ALA A 34 6.73 10.36 -12.77
C ALA A 34 5.48 11.02 -13.36
N GLY A 35 4.68 10.28 -14.12
CA GLY A 35 3.43 10.77 -14.70
C GLY A 35 2.39 11.18 -13.64
N LEU A 36 2.36 10.46 -12.51
CA LEU A 36 1.53 10.77 -11.35
C LEU A 36 2.16 11.81 -10.41
N ARG A 37 3.39 12.28 -10.68
CA ARG A 37 4.15 13.25 -9.87
C ARG A 37 4.30 12.84 -8.40
N LEU A 38 4.55 11.56 -8.16
CA LEU A 38 4.71 11.04 -6.80
C LEU A 38 6.04 11.50 -6.21
N GLY A 39 5.99 12.08 -5.01
CA GLY A 39 7.18 12.54 -4.28
C GLY A 39 7.35 11.92 -2.91
N TYR A 40 6.32 11.28 -2.36
CA TYR A 40 6.35 10.69 -1.02
C TYR A 40 6.19 9.18 -1.01
N VAL A 41 5.33 8.63 -1.87
CA VAL A 41 5.14 7.18 -1.95
C VAL A 41 6.35 6.53 -2.61
N LYS A 42 7.01 5.61 -1.91
CA LYS A 42 8.10 4.81 -2.48
C LYS A 42 7.53 3.70 -3.33
N THR A 43 7.84 3.67 -4.62
CA THR A 43 7.46 2.57 -5.50
C THR A 43 8.52 1.46 -5.51
N VAL A 44 8.07 0.21 -5.59
CA VAL A 44 8.91 -0.99 -5.74
C VAL A 44 8.39 -1.75 -6.95
N ALA A 45 9.25 -2.02 -7.92
CA ALA A 45 8.90 -2.66 -9.18
C ALA A 45 9.35 -4.13 -9.22
N GLY A 46 8.88 -4.86 -10.23
CA GLY A 46 9.33 -6.22 -10.53
C GLY A 46 8.96 -7.27 -9.49
N LEU A 47 7.87 -7.04 -8.73
CA LEU A 47 7.39 -8.04 -7.78
C LEU A 47 6.88 -9.29 -8.51
N ASP A 48 7.23 -10.46 -8.00
CA ASP A 48 6.57 -11.70 -8.40
C ASP A 48 5.19 -11.78 -7.73
N GLY A 49 4.14 -11.49 -8.51
CA GLY A 49 2.77 -11.50 -8.02
C GLY A 49 2.33 -12.84 -7.44
N VAL A 50 2.80 -13.97 -7.99
CA VAL A 50 2.46 -15.31 -7.49
C VAL A 50 3.17 -15.56 -6.17
N ALA A 51 4.44 -15.19 -6.04
CA ALA A 51 5.18 -15.32 -4.79
C ALA A 51 4.57 -14.43 -3.69
N VAL A 52 4.15 -13.20 -4.02
CA VAL A 52 3.43 -12.32 -3.09
C VAL A 52 2.11 -12.95 -2.65
N ALA A 53 1.29 -13.46 -3.58
CA ALA A 53 0.04 -14.14 -3.24
C ALA A 53 0.26 -15.34 -2.32
N ARG A 54 1.23 -16.20 -2.63
CA ARG A 54 1.56 -17.38 -1.81
C ARG A 54 2.04 -17.04 -0.40
N SER A 55 2.86 -16.00 -0.26
CA SER A 55 3.45 -15.62 1.03
C SER A 55 2.51 -14.80 1.92
N THR A 56 1.55 -14.10 1.32
CA THR A 56 0.71 -13.13 2.05
C THR A 56 -0.77 -13.49 2.08
N GLY A 57 -1.23 -14.42 1.25
CA GLY A 57 -2.65 -14.70 1.05
C GLY A 57 -3.36 -13.68 0.15
N ALA A 58 -2.62 -12.79 -0.53
CA ALA A 58 -3.20 -11.88 -1.51
C ALA A 58 -3.98 -12.63 -2.58
N PHE A 59 -5.17 -12.13 -2.93
CA PHE A 59 -5.94 -12.74 -4.01
C PHE A 59 -5.29 -12.43 -5.35
N ILE A 60 -5.13 -13.46 -6.16
CA ILE A 60 -4.60 -13.35 -7.52
C ILE A 60 -5.68 -13.79 -8.50
N GLN A 61 -5.86 -13.00 -9.56
CA GLN A 61 -6.65 -13.44 -10.70
C GLN A 61 -5.75 -14.22 -11.65
N GLU A 62 -6.22 -15.39 -12.09
CA GLU A 62 -5.59 -16.21 -13.14
C GLU A 62 -6.50 -16.27 -14.37
N GLY A 63 -5.95 -16.54 -15.55
CA GLY A 63 -6.67 -16.56 -16.83
C GLY A 63 -6.05 -15.61 -17.86
N ASP A 64 -6.88 -14.93 -18.66
CA ASP A 64 -6.44 -14.05 -19.75
C ASP A 64 -5.47 -12.93 -19.29
N ARG A 65 -5.58 -12.52 -18.01
CA ARG A 65 -4.63 -11.61 -17.36
C ARG A 65 -4.38 -12.07 -15.94
N THR A 66 -3.10 -12.23 -15.61
CA THR A 66 -2.66 -12.55 -14.24
C THR A 66 -2.29 -11.27 -13.50
N PHE A 67 -2.98 -10.97 -12.39
CA PHE A 67 -2.67 -9.80 -11.57
C PHE A 67 -3.10 -9.96 -10.11
N LEU A 68 -2.41 -9.25 -9.23
CA LEU A 68 -2.78 -9.13 -7.83
C LEU A 68 -4.01 -8.22 -7.66
N HIS A 69 -4.99 -8.70 -6.90
CA HIS A 69 -6.07 -7.87 -6.43
C HIS A 69 -5.61 -6.93 -5.30
N ALA A 70 -6.48 -5.99 -4.94
CA ALA A 70 -6.19 -4.97 -3.93
C ALA A 70 -5.78 -5.63 -2.60
N THR A 71 -4.51 -5.45 -2.24
CA THR A 71 -3.93 -5.98 -1.02
C THR A 71 -3.03 -4.93 -0.37
N GLY A 72 -3.08 -4.80 0.95
CA GLY A 72 -2.24 -3.86 1.68
C GLY A 72 -2.27 -4.08 3.19
N TRP A 73 -1.21 -3.62 3.85
CA TRP A 73 -1.03 -3.77 5.29
C TRP A 73 -0.62 -2.45 5.93
N LEU A 74 -1.22 -2.14 7.07
CA LEU A 74 -0.70 -1.15 8.01
C LEU A 74 0.12 -1.90 9.07
N VAL A 75 1.40 -1.59 9.12
CA VAL A 75 2.38 -2.26 9.99
C VAL A 75 2.87 -1.27 11.03
N ASP A 76 2.86 -1.68 12.30
CA ASP A 76 3.38 -0.87 13.40
C ASP A 76 4.92 -0.94 13.51
N PRO A 77 5.55 -0.13 14.38
CA PRO A 77 7.00 -0.16 14.55
C PRO A 77 7.59 -1.48 15.07
N SER A 78 6.79 -2.35 15.70
CA SER A 78 7.22 -3.68 16.13
C SER A 78 7.22 -4.71 14.99
N GLY A 79 6.62 -4.36 13.85
CA GLY A 79 6.43 -5.24 12.71
C GLY A 79 5.08 -5.96 12.70
N ALA A 80 4.19 -5.67 13.66
CA ALA A 80 2.87 -6.29 13.68
C ALA A 80 1.93 -5.62 12.68
N ILE A 81 1.11 -6.43 12.01
CA ILE A 81 0.06 -5.96 11.11
C ILE A 81 -1.14 -5.53 11.97
N VAL A 82 -1.40 -4.22 12.04
CA VAL A 82 -2.52 -3.65 12.83
C VAL A 82 -3.80 -3.44 12.00
N ASN A 83 -3.68 -3.51 10.67
CA ASN A 83 -4.80 -3.60 9.75
C ASN A 83 -4.36 -4.21 8.41
N ALA A 84 -5.24 -4.96 7.77
CA ALA A 84 -4.99 -5.54 6.45
C ALA A 84 -6.24 -5.43 5.58
N VAL A 85 -6.01 -5.21 4.28
CA VAL A 85 -7.06 -5.26 3.26
C VAL A 85 -6.73 -6.36 2.26
N TYR A 86 -7.75 -7.17 1.96
CA TYR A 86 -7.75 -8.16 0.88
C TYR A 86 -9.09 -8.03 0.17
N SER A 87 -9.08 -7.59 -1.09
CA SER A 87 -10.32 -7.30 -1.79
C SER A 87 -10.22 -7.58 -3.28
N THR A 88 -11.22 -8.25 -3.84
CA THR A 88 -11.37 -8.48 -5.27
C THR A 88 -12.07 -7.28 -5.95
N GLY A 89 -11.74 -7.01 -7.21
CA GLY A 89 -12.43 -6.01 -8.01
C GLY A 89 -12.03 -4.55 -7.71
N PRO A 90 -12.95 -3.59 -7.93
CA PRO A 90 -12.58 -2.17 -8.01
C PRO A 90 -12.59 -1.42 -6.67
N ILE A 91 -12.99 -2.03 -5.55
CA ILE A 91 -13.11 -1.37 -4.24
C ILE A 91 -12.25 -2.07 -3.17
N GLY A 92 -12.34 -1.63 -1.90
CA GLY A 92 -11.68 -2.29 -0.77
C GLY A 92 -10.18 -2.01 -0.62
N ARG A 93 -9.69 -0.90 -1.19
CA ARG A 93 -8.32 -0.41 -0.97
C ARG A 93 -8.26 0.47 0.27
N PHE A 94 -7.07 0.59 0.86
CA PHE A 94 -6.85 1.67 1.81
C PHE A 94 -7.07 3.03 1.15
N SER A 95 -7.79 3.89 1.86
CA SER A 95 -7.75 5.33 1.64
C SER A 95 -6.80 5.96 2.65
N THR A 96 -6.16 7.06 2.28
CA THR A 96 -5.29 7.77 3.21
C THR A 96 -6.06 8.25 4.45
N ASN A 97 -7.32 8.67 4.29
CA ASN A 97 -8.15 9.12 5.41
C ASN A 97 -8.38 8.01 6.46
N ASP A 98 -8.65 6.78 6.01
CA ASP A 98 -8.86 5.65 6.91
C ASP A 98 -7.56 5.25 7.61
N VAL A 99 -6.43 5.30 6.90
CA VAL A 99 -5.11 5.05 7.48
C VAL A 99 -4.77 6.10 8.55
N LEU A 100 -4.96 7.39 8.28
CA LEU A 100 -4.70 8.46 9.25
C LEU A 100 -5.52 8.26 10.53
N LYS A 101 -6.83 8.00 10.39
CA LYS A 101 -7.71 7.73 11.54
C LYS A 101 -7.25 6.51 12.33
N LYS A 102 -6.88 5.43 11.64
CA LYS A 102 -6.40 4.20 12.28
C LYS A 102 -5.09 4.43 13.04
N VAL A 103 -4.14 5.16 12.46
CA VAL A 103 -2.85 5.47 13.10
C VAL A 103 -3.05 6.31 14.36
N ILE A 104 -3.89 7.35 14.30
CA ILE A 104 -4.21 8.19 15.46
C ILE A 104 -4.83 7.36 16.59
N PHE A 105 -5.74 6.43 16.25
CA PHE A 105 -6.35 5.52 17.22
C PHE A 105 -5.31 4.60 17.89
N GLU A 106 -4.38 4.02 17.13
CA GLU A 106 -3.33 3.14 17.70
C GLU A 106 -2.32 3.90 18.56
N GLN A 107 -1.95 5.13 18.17
CA GLN A 107 -1.06 5.97 18.98
C GLN A 107 -1.71 6.35 20.31
N ALA A 108 -3.01 6.67 20.32
CA ALA A 108 -3.73 6.98 21.54
C ALA A 108 -3.79 5.80 22.53
N LYS A 109 -3.90 4.55 22.04
CA LYS A 109 -3.88 3.35 22.88
C LYS A 109 -2.54 3.09 23.57
N THR A 110 -1.45 3.59 23.00
CA THR A 110 -0.08 3.36 23.51
C THR A 110 0.35 4.47 24.49
N ALA A 111 -0.36 5.60 24.49
CA ALA A 111 -0.06 6.76 25.32
C ALA A 111 -0.73 6.74 26.71
N GLY A 112 -1.66 5.80 26.94
CA GLY A 112 -2.33 5.57 28.23
C GLY A 112 -1.83 4.29 28.88
#